data_AF-A0A974U6C7-F1
#
_entry.id   AF-A0A974U6C7-F1
#
_cell.length_a   1.000
_cell.length_b   1.000
_cell.length_c   1.000
_cell.angle_alpha   90.00
_cell.angle_beta   90.00
_cell.angle_gamma   90.00
#
_symmetry.space_group_name_H-M   'P 1'
#
loop_
_entity.id
_entity.type
_entity.pdbx_description
1 polymer ?
#
loop_
_entity_poly.entity_id
_entity_poly.type
_entity_poly.pdbx_seq_one_letter_code
_entity_poly.pdbx_strand_id
1 'polypeptide(L)'
;MHYQIETKYWRRAVPNIHDESHNETPTKADLVETKKEFHHVSPIEARKQVFQHYGSILDVLYSGLGISQTTDKQARIDLQQYFDSGNGIEYLSKYPEKKFKINSVDMHNRIAIYMVVNGVKTVIHSMRYLDYADRLDYDLLEDLEGLVLEYNQYLENDYASEGYEINVDFTAIGGTVETFIKTPVSWKELVNEYTGLELIS
;
A
#
# COMPACT_ATOMS: atom_id res chain seq x y z
N MET A 1 -3.95 -21.43 3.15
CA MET A 1 -3.76 -20.00 2.85
C MET A 1 -5.04 -19.24 3.13
N HIS A 2 -4.96 -18.03 3.69
CA HIS A 2 -6.10 -17.11 3.83
C HIS A 2 -5.63 -15.67 3.59
N TYR A 3 -6.56 -14.72 3.56
CA TYR A 3 -6.23 -13.31 3.34
C TYR A 3 -6.61 -12.45 4.53
N GLN A 4 -5.89 -11.37 4.72
CA GLN A 4 -6.13 -10.44 5.81
C GLN A 4 -5.96 -9.01 5.30
N ILE A 5 -6.81 -8.10 5.73
CA ILE A 5 -6.61 -6.67 5.55
C ILE A 5 -6.42 -6.01 6.90
N GLU A 6 -5.44 -5.11 6.97
CA GLU A 6 -5.20 -4.24 8.11
C GLU A 6 -5.33 -2.78 7.66
N THR A 7 -5.96 -1.97 8.49
CA THR A 7 -5.95 -0.51 8.34
C THR A 7 -5.35 0.12 9.58
N LYS A 8 -4.56 1.16 9.39
CA LYS A 8 -3.89 1.93 10.42
C LYS A 8 -3.83 3.39 9.97
N TYR A 9 -4.62 4.27 10.58
CA TYR A 9 -4.71 5.67 10.17
C TYR A 9 -5.27 6.56 11.30
N TRP A 10 -5.15 7.87 11.12
CA TRP A 10 -5.64 8.85 12.08
C TRP A 10 -7.13 9.14 11.89
N ARG A 11 -7.90 9.09 12.98
CA ARG A 11 -9.36 9.33 12.94
C ARG A 11 -9.75 10.77 13.24
N ARG A 12 -8.82 11.56 13.80
CA ARG A 12 -9.05 12.90 14.34
C ARG A 12 -7.85 13.81 14.09
N ALA A 13 -8.01 15.10 14.35
CA ALA A 13 -6.90 16.03 14.49
C ALA A 13 -5.89 15.44 15.51
N VAL A 14 -4.74 15.05 15.00
CA VAL A 14 -3.63 14.51 15.79
C VAL A 14 -2.98 15.69 16.52
N PRO A 15 -2.71 15.60 17.84
CA PRO A 15 -1.98 16.65 18.53
C PRO A 15 -0.68 17.00 17.80
N ASN A 16 -0.43 18.29 17.61
CA ASN A 16 0.77 18.78 16.94
C ASN A 16 1.92 18.85 17.94
N ILE A 17 2.92 18.00 17.77
CA ILE A 17 4.09 17.93 18.66
C ILE A 17 5.00 19.17 18.54
N HIS A 18 4.81 19.98 17.49
CA HIS A 18 5.55 21.23 17.24
C HIS A 18 4.82 22.46 17.78
N ASP A 19 3.62 22.31 18.33
CA ASP A 19 2.89 23.42 18.95
C ASP A 19 3.42 23.67 20.37
N GLU A 20 4.27 24.68 20.51
CA GLU A 20 4.84 25.10 21.80
C GLU A 20 3.79 25.55 22.84
N SER A 21 2.54 25.78 22.43
CA SER A 21 1.45 26.17 23.32
C SER A 21 0.71 24.98 23.96
N HIS A 22 0.97 23.75 23.51
CA HIS A 22 0.33 22.52 24.02
C HIS A 22 1.38 21.42 24.28
N ASN A 23 1.18 20.63 25.35
CA ASN A 23 2.09 19.53 25.72
C ASN A 23 1.52 18.14 25.34
N GLU A 24 0.53 18.08 24.45
CA GLU A 24 -0.11 16.84 24.06
C GLU A 24 0.70 16.12 22.97
N THR A 25 1.00 14.85 23.19
CA THR A 25 1.68 14.00 22.21
C THR A 25 0.72 12.95 21.66
N PRO A 26 0.80 12.59 20.37
CA PRO A 26 0.03 11.48 19.80
C PRO A 26 0.23 10.19 20.59
N THR A 27 -0.85 9.49 20.88
CA THR A 27 -0.88 8.21 21.61
C THR A 27 -1.43 7.10 20.73
N LYS A 28 -1.28 5.84 21.17
CA LYS A 28 -1.93 4.69 20.48
C LYS A 28 -3.46 4.82 20.40
N ALA A 29 -4.09 5.59 21.28
CA ALA A 29 -5.54 5.80 21.25
C ALA A 29 -5.98 6.80 20.16
N ASP A 30 -5.07 7.61 19.63
CA ASP A 30 -5.31 8.51 18.49
C ASP A 30 -5.40 7.76 17.16
N LEU A 31 -4.81 6.58 17.14
CA LEU A 31 -4.69 5.73 15.98
C LEU A 31 -5.84 4.72 15.92
N VAL A 32 -6.47 4.62 14.76
CA VAL A 32 -7.43 3.54 14.50
C VAL A 32 -6.69 2.40 13.81
N GLU A 33 -6.74 1.24 14.45
CA GLU A 33 -6.28 -0.01 13.86
C GLU A 33 -7.48 -0.95 13.66
N THR A 34 -7.64 -1.46 12.44
CA THR A 34 -8.62 -2.52 12.18
C THR A 34 -7.93 -3.70 11.51
N LYS A 35 -8.47 -4.89 11.76
CA LYS A 35 -8.03 -6.13 11.16
C LYS A 35 -9.26 -6.95 10.78
N LYS A 36 -9.26 -7.51 9.57
CA LYS A 36 -10.26 -8.48 9.14
C LYS A 36 -9.62 -9.59 8.32
N GLU A 37 -10.00 -10.83 8.63
CA GLU A 37 -9.54 -12.02 7.94
C GLU A 37 -10.64 -12.57 7.01
N PHE A 38 -10.21 -13.16 5.90
CA PHE A 38 -11.03 -13.74 4.85
C PHE A 38 -10.55 -15.15 4.60
N HIS A 39 -11.40 -16.11 4.96
CA HIS A 39 -11.12 -17.54 4.85
C HIS A 39 -12.07 -18.14 3.81
N HIS A 40 -11.53 -18.99 2.94
CA HIS A 40 -12.34 -19.74 1.98
C HIS A 40 -11.60 -21.00 1.53
N VAL A 41 -12.35 -22.05 1.17
CA VAL A 41 -11.78 -23.32 0.68
C VAL A 41 -11.01 -23.14 -0.63
N SER A 42 -11.48 -22.21 -1.46
CA SER A 42 -10.79 -21.73 -2.66
C SER A 42 -10.13 -20.38 -2.34
N PRO A 43 -8.79 -20.31 -2.30
CA PRO A 43 -8.10 -19.08 -1.90
C PRO A 43 -8.41 -17.88 -2.80
N ILE A 44 -8.67 -18.09 -4.10
CA ILE A 44 -8.99 -17.00 -5.02
C ILE A 44 -10.30 -16.29 -4.63
N GLU A 45 -11.25 -17.00 -4.03
CA GLU A 45 -12.49 -16.40 -3.54
C GLU A 45 -12.25 -15.59 -2.26
N ALA A 46 -11.38 -16.06 -1.35
CA ALA A 46 -10.96 -15.25 -0.20
C ALA A 46 -10.21 -13.99 -0.66
N ARG A 47 -9.38 -14.10 -1.71
CA ARG A 47 -8.69 -12.98 -2.35
C ARG A 47 -9.68 -11.95 -2.88
N LYS A 48 -10.69 -12.38 -3.63
CA LYS A 48 -11.74 -11.47 -4.14
C LYS A 48 -12.45 -10.75 -3.01
N GLN A 49 -12.82 -11.46 -1.95
CA GLN A 49 -13.52 -10.85 -0.81
C GLN A 49 -12.66 -9.80 -0.09
N VAL A 50 -11.36 -10.04 0.08
CA VAL A 50 -10.48 -9.04 0.71
C VAL A 50 -10.31 -7.80 -0.17
N PHE A 51 -10.17 -7.96 -1.49
CA PHE A 51 -10.07 -6.83 -2.42
C PHE A 51 -11.41 -6.07 -2.57
N GLN A 52 -12.54 -6.77 -2.48
CA GLN A 52 -13.85 -6.11 -2.43
C GLN A 52 -14.00 -5.29 -1.15
N HIS A 53 -13.57 -5.83 0.00
CA HIS A 53 -13.60 -5.09 1.26
C HIS A 53 -12.65 -3.89 1.23
N TYR A 54 -11.47 -4.05 0.63
CA TYR A 54 -10.55 -2.94 0.35
C TYR A 54 -11.22 -1.85 -0.47
N GLY A 55 -11.91 -2.19 -1.57
CA GLY A 55 -12.70 -1.23 -2.36
C GLY A 55 -13.72 -0.47 -1.50
N SER A 56 -14.45 -1.17 -0.63
CA SER A 56 -15.41 -0.51 0.28
C SER A 56 -14.77 0.45 1.29
N ILE A 57 -13.52 0.21 1.69
CA ILE A 57 -12.77 1.15 2.54
C ILE A 57 -12.44 2.40 1.73
N LEU A 58 -11.95 2.24 0.49
CA LEU A 58 -11.65 3.37 -0.39
C LEU A 58 -12.90 4.21 -0.66
N ASP A 59 -14.04 3.58 -0.95
CA ASP A 59 -15.32 4.29 -1.18
C ASP A 59 -15.69 5.20 0.01
N VAL A 60 -15.52 4.72 1.24
CA VAL A 60 -15.80 5.51 2.45
C VAL A 60 -14.83 6.69 2.57
N LEU A 61 -13.53 6.46 2.35
CA LEU A 61 -12.51 7.51 2.44
C LEU A 61 -12.70 8.59 1.37
N TYR A 62 -13.01 8.19 0.14
CA TYR A 62 -13.32 9.09 -0.97
C TYR A 62 -14.64 9.86 -0.77
N SER A 63 -15.66 9.21 -0.20
CA SER A 63 -16.87 9.91 0.21
C SER A 63 -16.58 10.99 1.26
N GLY A 64 -15.66 10.73 2.19
CA GLY A 64 -15.21 11.72 3.18
C GLY A 64 -14.43 12.90 2.57
N LEU A 65 -13.75 12.66 1.44
CA LEU A 65 -13.06 13.68 0.64
C LEU A 65 -14.00 14.52 -0.22
N GLY A 66 -15.21 14.04 -0.53
CA GLY A 66 -16.12 14.68 -1.46
C GLY A 66 -15.66 14.61 -2.93
N ILE A 67 -14.77 13.67 -3.27
CA ILE A 67 -14.29 13.43 -4.63
C ILE A 67 -14.51 11.96 -5.01
N SER A 68 -14.53 11.67 -6.30
CA SER A 68 -14.65 10.30 -6.80
C SER A 68 -13.31 9.58 -6.78
N GLN A 69 -13.35 8.27 -6.51
CA GLN A 69 -12.18 7.41 -6.68
C GLN A 69 -11.73 7.39 -8.15
N THR A 70 -10.41 7.34 -8.36
CA THR A 70 -9.80 7.31 -9.69
C THR A 70 -8.94 6.05 -9.85
N THR A 71 -7.61 6.17 -9.92
CA THR A 71 -6.67 5.06 -10.10
C THR A 71 -5.98 4.71 -8.78
N ASP A 72 -5.38 3.52 -8.67
CA ASP A 72 -4.58 3.16 -7.49
C ASP A 72 -3.44 4.17 -7.25
N LYS A 73 -2.79 4.61 -8.34
CA LYS A 73 -1.75 5.64 -8.33
C LYS A 73 -2.25 6.95 -7.71
N GLN A 74 -3.40 7.44 -8.15
CA GLN A 74 -3.97 8.68 -7.64
C GLN A 74 -4.51 8.52 -6.21
N ALA A 75 -5.06 7.36 -5.86
CA ALA A 75 -5.49 7.06 -4.49
C ALA A 75 -4.35 7.06 -3.48
N ARG A 76 -3.14 6.64 -3.88
CA ARG A 76 -1.94 6.79 -3.04
C ARG A 76 -1.60 8.25 -2.72
N ILE A 77 -1.99 9.19 -3.57
CA ILE A 77 -1.80 10.64 -3.37
C ILE A 77 -2.96 11.21 -2.57
N ASP A 78 -4.20 10.99 -3.02
CA ASP A 78 -5.41 11.58 -2.42
C ASP A 78 -5.56 11.18 -0.95
N LEU A 79 -5.24 9.93 -0.61
CA LEU A 79 -5.43 9.43 0.74
C LEU A 79 -4.32 9.83 1.71
N GLN A 80 -3.28 10.55 1.26
CA GLN A 80 -2.24 11.06 2.17
C GLN A 80 -2.82 11.95 3.27
N GLN A 81 -3.94 12.65 3.04
CA GLN A 81 -4.59 13.43 4.10
C GLN A 81 -5.08 12.60 5.30
N TYR A 82 -5.28 11.28 5.13
CA TYR A 82 -5.67 10.36 6.22
C TYR A 82 -4.46 9.71 6.88
N PHE A 83 -3.31 9.69 6.19
CA PHE A 83 -2.09 9.05 6.65
C PHE A 83 -1.09 10.05 7.25
N ASP A 84 -1.10 11.30 6.82
CA ASP A 84 -0.26 12.39 7.33
C ASP A 84 -0.95 13.09 8.51
N SER A 85 -0.33 13.01 9.69
CA SER A 85 -0.78 13.72 10.89
C SER A 85 -0.47 15.21 10.88
N GLY A 86 0.37 15.68 9.96
CA GLY A 86 0.94 17.03 9.96
C GLY A 86 2.13 17.19 10.92
N ASN A 87 2.57 16.13 11.60
CA ASN A 87 3.72 16.15 12.50
C ASN A 87 5.07 15.93 11.81
N GLY A 88 5.08 15.70 10.49
CA GLY A 88 6.33 15.58 9.74
C GLY A 88 7.11 16.90 9.70
N ILE A 89 8.40 16.85 10.04
CA ILE A 89 9.30 18.00 9.85
C ILE A 89 10.03 17.81 8.53
N GLU A 90 9.99 18.83 7.67
CA GLU A 90 10.83 18.90 6.48
C GLU A 90 12.10 19.71 6.77
N TYR A 91 13.25 19.05 6.73
CA TYR A 91 14.55 19.71 6.78
C TYR A 91 14.95 20.15 5.37
N LEU A 92 15.09 21.46 5.19
CA LEU A 92 15.73 22.03 4.02
C LEU A 92 17.25 21.82 4.14
N SER A 93 17.79 20.95 3.28
CA SER A 93 19.24 20.84 3.11
C SER A 93 19.79 22.10 2.45
N LYS A 94 21.09 22.36 2.64
CA LYS A 94 21.86 23.35 1.84
C LYS A 94 21.85 23.03 0.33
N TYR A 95 21.42 21.83 -0.02
CA TYR A 95 21.16 21.36 -1.37
C TYR A 95 19.63 21.38 -1.59
N PRO A 96 19.05 22.41 -2.23
CA PRO A 96 17.61 22.60 -2.33
C PRO A 96 16.86 21.47 -3.05
N GLU A 97 17.57 20.66 -3.83
CA GLU A 97 17.09 19.43 -4.47
C GLU A 97 17.00 18.23 -3.52
N LYS A 98 17.56 18.33 -2.31
CA LYS A 98 17.53 17.27 -1.29
C LYS A 98 16.69 17.72 -0.09
N LYS A 99 15.42 17.36 -0.11
CA LYS A 99 14.53 17.54 1.03
C LYS A 99 14.51 16.26 1.87
N PHE A 100 14.53 16.40 3.19
CA PHE A 100 14.39 15.26 4.11
C PHE A 100 13.19 15.48 5.05
N LYS A 101 12.14 14.68 4.87
CA LYS A 101 10.96 14.65 5.73
C LYS A 101 11.24 13.58 6.77
N ILE A 102 11.26 13.99 8.02
CA ILE A 102 11.35 13.06 9.15
C ILE A 102 9.96 13.02 9.76
N ASN A 103 9.31 11.87 9.65
CA ASN A 103 8.01 11.64 10.27
C ASN A 103 7.99 10.29 10.99
N SER A 104 8.23 10.34 12.30
CA SER A 104 8.25 9.12 13.12
C SER A 104 6.85 8.66 13.56
N VAL A 105 5.85 9.52 13.40
CA VAL A 105 4.49 9.31 13.87
C VAL A 105 3.68 8.54 12.82
N ASP A 106 3.87 8.87 11.55
CA ASP A 106 3.01 8.39 10.45
C ASP A 106 3.57 7.19 9.68
N MET A 107 4.83 6.82 9.91
CA MET A 107 5.53 5.74 9.18
C MET A 107 4.84 4.37 9.22
N HIS A 108 3.86 4.19 10.11
CA HIS A 108 3.12 2.95 10.24
C HIS A 108 1.70 3.02 9.68
N ASN A 109 1.25 4.18 9.22
CA ASN A 109 -0.08 4.38 8.67
C ASN A 109 -0.19 3.76 7.29
N ARG A 110 -1.20 2.91 7.13
CA ARG A 110 -1.42 2.15 5.92
C ARG A 110 -2.80 1.52 5.84
N ILE A 111 -3.18 1.12 4.64
CA ILE A 111 -4.14 0.07 4.34
C ILE A 111 -3.33 -1.02 3.63
N ALA A 112 -3.31 -2.23 4.15
CA ALA A 112 -2.51 -3.31 3.57
C ALA A 112 -3.29 -4.62 3.54
N ILE A 113 -3.24 -5.27 2.38
CA ILE A 113 -3.74 -6.61 2.16
C ILE A 113 -2.55 -7.57 2.25
N TYR A 114 -2.76 -8.64 3.00
CA TYR A 114 -1.79 -9.69 3.23
C TYR A 114 -2.34 -11.03 2.77
N MET A 115 -1.50 -11.80 2.10
CA MET A 115 -1.61 -13.26 2.05
C MET A 115 -1.05 -13.82 3.37
N VAL A 116 -1.73 -14.81 3.94
CA VAL A 116 -1.29 -15.49 5.17
C VAL A 116 -1.18 -17.00 4.95
N VAL A 117 0.04 -17.52 5.13
CA VAL A 117 0.38 -18.94 5.01
C VAL A 117 1.14 -19.36 6.27
N ASN A 118 0.62 -20.38 6.97
CA ASN A 118 1.22 -20.90 8.21
C ASN A 118 1.54 -19.81 9.27
N GLY A 119 0.72 -18.75 9.33
CA GLY A 119 0.89 -17.63 10.26
C GLY A 119 1.86 -16.54 9.78
N VAL A 120 2.58 -16.74 8.67
CA VAL A 120 3.43 -15.73 8.04
C VAL A 120 2.59 -14.84 7.16
N LYS A 121 2.73 -13.52 7.30
CA LYS A 121 2.05 -12.50 6.50
C LYS A 121 2.97 -11.99 5.41
N THR A 122 2.48 -11.96 4.18
CA THR A 122 3.15 -11.36 3.02
C THR A 122 2.24 -10.29 2.45
N VAL A 123 2.72 -9.04 2.35
CA VAL A 123 1.95 -7.94 1.76
C VAL A 123 1.78 -8.21 0.27
N ILE A 124 0.58 -8.05 -0.29
CA ILE A 124 0.32 -8.22 -1.73
C ILE A 124 -0.28 -6.98 -2.38
N HIS A 125 -0.66 -6.00 -1.55
CA HIS A 125 -1.18 -4.70 -1.96
C HIS A 125 -1.21 -3.77 -0.75
N SER A 126 -0.66 -2.57 -0.86
CA SER A 126 -0.72 -1.61 0.23
C SER A 126 -0.75 -0.15 -0.22
N MET A 127 -1.48 0.68 0.52
CA MET A 127 -1.40 2.15 0.47
C MET A 127 -0.86 2.63 1.81
N ARG A 128 0.23 3.39 1.80
CA ARG A 128 0.95 3.80 3.01
C ARG A 128 1.13 5.32 3.04
N TYR A 129 1.46 5.83 4.22
CA TYR A 129 2.00 7.18 4.32
C TYR A 129 3.27 7.32 3.47
N LEU A 130 3.33 8.40 2.68
CA LEU A 130 4.48 8.70 1.83
C LEU A 130 5.26 9.87 2.44
N ASP A 131 6.54 9.63 2.79
CA ASP A 131 7.45 10.71 3.17
C ASP A 131 7.61 11.73 2.04
N TYR A 132 7.66 11.23 0.81
CA TYR A 132 7.69 12.01 -0.42
C TYR A 132 6.92 11.29 -1.52
N ALA A 133 6.19 12.05 -2.34
CA ALA A 133 5.37 11.50 -3.43
C ALA A 133 6.21 10.81 -4.54
N ASP A 134 7.51 11.10 -4.62
CA ASP A 134 8.46 10.48 -5.56
C ASP A 134 9.04 9.15 -5.04
N ARG A 135 8.83 8.78 -3.78
CA ARG A 135 9.22 7.48 -3.20
C ARG A 135 8.20 6.36 -3.44
N LEU A 136 7.26 6.57 -4.36
CA LEU A 136 6.23 5.60 -4.75
C LEU A 136 6.82 4.22 -5.09
N ASP A 137 8.09 4.18 -5.49
CA ASP A 137 8.75 3.01 -6.06
C ASP A 137 9.00 1.88 -5.06
N TYR A 138 9.55 2.14 -3.85
CA TYR A 138 9.93 1.06 -2.92
C TYR A 138 8.75 0.24 -2.39
N ASP A 139 7.63 0.90 -2.06
CA ASP A 139 6.44 0.21 -1.54
C ASP A 139 5.77 -0.67 -2.62
N LEU A 140 5.83 -0.23 -3.87
CA LEU A 140 5.31 -1.01 -5.00
C LEU A 140 6.17 -2.25 -5.28
N LEU A 141 7.47 -2.22 -4.96
CA LEU A 141 8.32 -3.40 -5.06
C LEU A 141 7.98 -4.44 -3.99
N GLU A 142 7.74 -4.04 -2.75
CA GLU A 142 7.32 -4.98 -1.70
C GLU A 142 5.98 -5.64 -2.07
N ASP A 143 5.03 -4.86 -2.60
CA ASP A 143 3.77 -5.38 -3.11
C ASP A 143 4.00 -6.38 -4.28
N LEU A 144 4.93 -6.08 -5.21
CA LEU A 144 5.28 -6.95 -6.35
C LEU A 144 5.90 -8.27 -5.90
N GLU A 145 6.91 -8.20 -5.03
CA GLU A 145 7.56 -9.39 -4.46
C GLU A 145 6.52 -10.29 -3.78
N GLY A 146 5.61 -9.69 -3.03
CA GLY A 146 4.53 -10.43 -2.39
C GLY A 146 3.53 -11.05 -3.37
N LEU A 147 3.25 -10.40 -4.50
CA LEU A 147 2.40 -10.95 -5.56
C LEU A 147 3.06 -12.14 -6.29
N VAL A 148 4.37 -12.08 -6.52
CA VAL A 148 5.14 -13.20 -7.08
C VAL A 148 5.15 -14.37 -6.09
N LEU A 149 5.40 -14.10 -4.80
CA LEU A 149 5.31 -15.11 -3.74
C LEU A 149 3.90 -15.70 -3.62
N GLU A 150 2.86 -14.86 -3.73
CA GLU A 150 1.46 -15.31 -3.78
C GLU A 150 1.27 -16.30 -4.92
N TYR A 151 1.68 -15.95 -6.13
CA TYR A 151 1.48 -16.82 -7.28
C TYR A 151 2.21 -18.16 -7.15
N ASN A 152 3.44 -18.15 -6.62
CA ASN A 152 4.16 -19.39 -6.32
C ASN A 152 3.41 -20.26 -5.31
N GLN A 153 2.75 -19.68 -4.31
CA GLN A 153 1.90 -20.44 -3.39
C GLN A 153 0.68 -21.06 -4.07
N TYR A 154 0.11 -20.43 -5.10
CA TYR A 154 -0.95 -21.06 -5.91
C TYR A 154 -0.42 -22.28 -6.66
N LEU A 155 0.75 -22.15 -7.30
CA LEU A 155 1.39 -23.24 -8.05
C LEU A 155 1.80 -24.42 -7.16
N GLU A 156 2.47 -24.15 -6.04
CA GLU A 156 2.98 -25.19 -5.13
C GLU A 156 1.86 -26.03 -4.48
N ASN A 157 0.66 -25.48 -4.36
CA ASN A 157 -0.47 -26.11 -3.69
C ASN A 157 -1.59 -26.54 -4.66
N ASP A 158 -1.33 -26.51 -5.98
CA ASP A 158 -2.30 -26.83 -7.04
C ASP A 158 -3.63 -26.06 -6.90
N TYR A 159 -3.57 -24.80 -6.45
CA TYR A 159 -4.77 -23.95 -6.36
C TYR A 159 -5.13 -23.40 -7.74
N ALA A 160 -6.42 -23.45 -8.08
CA ALA A 160 -6.92 -22.89 -9.33
C ALA A 160 -6.73 -21.35 -9.37
N SER A 161 -5.93 -20.88 -10.32
CA SER A 161 -5.71 -19.46 -10.63
C SER A 161 -6.15 -19.04 -12.03
N GLU A 162 -6.57 -20.00 -12.87
CA GLU A 162 -6.79 -19.78 -14.31
C GLU A 162 -7.78 -18.64 -14.57
N GLY A 163 -7.35 -17.69 -15.39
CA GLY A 163 -8.14 -16.52 -15.79
C GLY A 163 -7.98 -15.32 -14.86
N TYR A 164 -7.18 -15.43 -13.79
CA TYR A 164 -6.84 -14.33 -12.90
C TYR A 164 -5.39 -13.84 -13.07
N GLU A 165 -4.57 -14.55 -13.85
CA GLU A 165 -3.16 -14.23 -14.05
C GLU A 165 -2.96 -13.01 -14.96
N ILE A 166 -1.87 -12.30 -14.69
CA ILE A 166 -1.31 -11.29 -15.59
C ILE A 166 0.18 -11.57 -15.76
N ASN A 167 0.66 -11.43 -17.00
CA ASN A 167 2.07 -11.44 -17.33
C ASN A 167 2.51 -10.01 -17.65
N VAL A 168 3.60 -9.57 -17.01
CA VAL A 168 4.15 -8.23 -17.15
C VAL A 168 5.64 -8.32 -17.47
N ASP A 169 6.07 -7.63 -18.52
CA ASP A 169 7.47 -7.52 -18.91
C ASP A 169 8.10 -6.30 -18.24
N PHE A 170 8.94 -6.51 -17.24
CA PHE A 170 9.68 -5.46 -16.56
C PHE A 170 11.08 -5.21 -17.16
N THR A 171 11.43 -5.84 -18.29
CA THR A 171 12.75 -5.67 -18.93
C THR A 171 13.05 -4.21 -19.28
N ALA A 172 12.03 -3.44 -19.67
CA ALA A 172 12.15 -2.02 -20.00
C ALA A 172 12.59 -1.14 -18.82
N ILE A 173 12.47 -1.67 -17.60
CA ILE A 173 12.90 -1.03 -16.35
C ILE A 173 13.91 -1.90 -15.57
N GLY A 174 14.71 -2.69 -16.28
CA GLY A 174 15.81 -3.46 -15.69
C GLY A 174 15.42 -4.75 -14.96
N GLY A 175 14.13 -5.12 -14.93
CA GLY A 175 13.63 -6.33 -14.30
C GLY A 175 13.46 -7.52 -15.25
N THR A 176 12.83 -8.59 -14.76
CA THR A 176 12.46 -9.79 -15.53
C THR A 176 10.98 -9.81 -15.88
N VAL A 177 10.59 -10.73 -16.76
CA VAL A 177 9.17 -11.01 -17.00
C VAL A 177 8.61 -11.76 -15.80
N GLU A 178 7.57 -11.22 -15.18
CA GLU A 178 6.92 -11.82 -14.01
C GLU A 178 5.45 -12.17 -14.30
N THR A 179 4.95 -13.20 -13.62
CA THR A 179 3.54 -13.60 -13.67
C THR A 179 2.97 -13.65 -12.26
N PHE A 180 1.81 -13.03 -12.07
CA PHE A 180 1.13 -12.99 -10.78
C PHE A 180 -0.39 -12.83 -10.92
N ILE A 181 -1.13 -12.91 -9.81
CA ILE A 181 -2.58 -12.73 -9.81
C ILE A 181 -2.91 -11.23 -9.93
N LYS A 182 -3.78 -10.86 -10.88
CA LYS A 182 -4.13 -9.47 -11.21
C LYS A 182 -4.56 -8.67 -9.98
N THR A 183 -4.07 -7.43 -9.88
CA THR A 183 -4.44 -6.43 -8.87
C THR A 183 -5.07 -5.19 -9.51
N PRO A 184 -5.61 -4.24 -8.72
CA PRO A 184 -6.01 -2.92 -9.21
C PRO A 184 -4.86 -2.05 -9.73
N VAL A 185 -3.61 -2.35 -9.35
CA VAL A 185 -2.41 -1.63 -9.83
C VAL A 185 -2.23 -1.84 -11.33
N SER A 186 -2.04 -0.75 -12.05
CA SER A 186 -1.83 -0.73 -13.50
C SER A 186 -0.34 -0.98 -13.84
N TRP A 187 0.15 -2.20 -13.58
CA TRP A 187 1.59 -2.54 -13.72
C TRP A 187 2.19 -2.22 -15.09
N LYS A 188 1.41 -2.39 -16.17
CA LYS A 188 1.87 -2.05 -17.53
C LYS A 188 2.06 -0.54 -17.72
N GLU A 189 1.22 0.27 -17.10
CA GLU A 189 1.34 1.72 -17.12
C GLU A 189 2.57 2.17 -16.32
N LEU A 190 2.81 1.53 -15.17
CA LEU A 190 4.02 1.75 -14.40
C LEU A 190 5.29 1.45 -15.22
N VAL A 191 5.34 0.34 -15.97
CA VAL A 191 6.48 0.07 -16.86
C VAL A 191 6.67 1.17 -17.91
N ASN A 192 5.59 1.65 -18.54
CA ASN A 192 5.66 2.69 -19.55
C ASN A 192 6.11 4.04 -18.98
N GLU A 193 5.62 4.42 -17.81
CA GLU A 193 5.95 5.70 -17.16
C GLU A 193 7.41 5.76 -16.70
N TYR A 194 7.98 4.61 -16.29
CA TYR A 194 9.32 4.52 -15.71
C TYR A 194 10.37 3.92 -16.66
N THR A 195 10.05 3.76 -17.94
CA THR A 195 10.95 3.16 -18.95
C THR A 195 12.35 3.80 -18.92
N GLY A 196 13.39 2.96 -18.80
CA GLY A 196 14.79 3.39 -18.72
C GLY A 196 15.32 3.65 -17.30
N LEU A 197 14.51 3.44 -16.26
CA LEU A 197 14.93 3.41 -14.86
C LEU A 197 15.17 1.97 -14.40
N GLU A 198 15.96 1.77 -13.35
CA GLU A 198 16.17 0.44 -12.76
C GLU A 198 15.11 0.19 -11.67
N LEU A 199 14.40 -0.94 -11.78
CA LEU A 199 13.78 -1.58 -10.62
C LEU A 199 14.91 -1.85 -9.62
N ILE A 200 14.79 -1.33 -8.39
CA ILE A 200 15.83 -1.45 -7.37
C ILE A 200 16.35 -2.89 -7.31
N SER A 201 17.68 -3.03 -7.35
CA SER A 201 18.41 -4.31 -7.33
C SER A 201 18.89 -4.71 -5.94
#